data_AF-A0A1G9YL61-F1
#
_entry.id   AF-A0A1G9YL61-F1
#
_cell.length_a   1.000
_cell.length_b   1.000
_cell.length_c   1.000
_cell.angle_alpha   90.00
_cell.angle_beta   90.00
_cell.angle_gamma   90.00
#
_symmetry.space_group_name_H-M   'P 1'
#
loop_
_entity.id
_entity.type
_entity.pdbx_description
1 polymer ?
#
loop_
_entity_poly.entity_id
_entity_poly.type
_entity_poly.pdbx_seq_one_letter_code
_entity_poly.pdbx_strand_id
1 'polypeptide(L)'
;MLLGRTLATELPALLRAAMAEPEVTVGAVCGGSLVLAMAGLLEGRRATTHHMGLDMLDAAGVHVVNGRVVDDGDLVTGAGVTSGLDLGLYLLERGVGPRIAHAVEALFAHERRGTLWRNHGPAPAALRTPWPVTRTPLLRGKNRHVRRRNLGPVRLDAHRQDQGRGRVPAREGALTGTAHGAGEEVPLGDVVLDGDRLTWSQAVTKPLRLNPAFTVRIDGDTLTGTSRAGRLPASKVTGVRRTGRAGAEHRP
;
A
#
# COMPACT_ATOMS: atom_id res chain seq x y z
N MET A 1 -4.41 -22.87 -1.38
CA MET A 1 -3.88 -21.57 -1.87
C MET A 1 -3.09 -21.81 -3.16
N LEU A 2 -3.16 -20.93 -4.16
CA LEU A 2 -2.55 -21.14 -5.49
C LEU A 2 -1.04 -21.42 -5.41
N LEU A 3 -0.33 -20.70 -4.53
CA LEU A 3 1.10 -20.86 -4.28
C LEU A 3 1.46 -22.28 -3.81
N GLY A 4 0.73 -22.85 -2.86
CA GLY A 4 1.01 -24.22 -2.39
C GLY A 4 0.81 -25.31 -3.45
N ARG A 5 -0.06 -25.07 -4.46
CA ARG A 5 -0.24 -26.03 -5.56
C ARG A 5 0.97 -26.12 -6.48
N THR A 6 1.79 -25.06 -6.55
CA THR A 6 3.01 -25.06 -7.36
C THR A 6 4.07 -26.04 -6.85
N LEU A 7 4.00 -26.41 -5.57
CA LEU A 7 4.93 -27.38 -4.98
C LEU A 7 4.64 -28.83 -5.41
N ALA A 8 3.46 -29.09 -5.98
CA ALA A 8 3.06 -30.39 -6.50
C ALA A 8 3.31 -30.53 -8.02
N THR A 9 3.99 -29.57 -8.64
CA THR A 9 4.40 -29.62 -10.06
C THR A 9 5.89 -29.91 -10.17
N GLU A 10 6.42 -29.94 -11.39
CA GLU A 10 7.87 -30.04 -11.66
C GLU A 10 8.66 -28.76 -11.31
N LEU A 11 7.97 -27.66 -10.98
CA LEU A 11 8.61 -26.36 -10.77
C LEU A 11 9.69 -26.39 -9.66
N PRO A 12 9.48 -27.00 -8.46
CA PRO A 12 10.52 -27.04 -7.44
C PRO A 12 11.79 -27.77 -7.90
N ALA A 13 11.66 -28.82 -8.71
CA ALA A 13 12.80 -29.55 -9.26
C ALA A 13 13.57 -28.68 -10.27
N LEU A 14 12.87 -28.00 -11.17
CA LEU A 14 13.48 -27.07 -12.13
C LEU A 14 14.16 -25.87 -11.45
N LEU A 15 13.54 -25.30 -10.41
CA LEU A 15 14.13 -24.22 -9.63
C LEU A 15 15.39 -24.70 -8.89
N ARG A 16 15.36 -25.90 -8.32
CA ARG A 16 16.53 -26.50 -7.67
C ARG A 16 17.68 -26.72 -8.66
N ALA A 17 17.38 -27.23 -9.85
CA ALA A 17 18.38 -27.38 -10.92
C ALA A 17 18.95 -26.02 -11.32
N ALA A 18 18.10 -25.02 -11.57
CA ALA A 18 18.55 -23.67 -11.92
C ALA A 18 19.45 -23.03 -10.85
N MET A 19 19.15 -23.21 -9.55
CA MET A 19 19.98 -22.70 -8.46
C MET A 19 21.28 -23.49 -8.25
N ALA A 20 21.40 -24.69 -8.82
CA ALA A 20 22.64 -25.46 -8.78
C ALA A 20 23.63 -25.08 -9.90
N GLU A 21 23.16 -24.38 -10.93
CA GLU A 21 23.98 -23.93 -12.06
C GLU A 21 24.72 -22.62 -11.71
N PRO A 22 26.07 -22.62 -11.62
CA PRO A 22 26.82 -21.45 -11.13
C PRO A 22 26.67 -20.18 -11.98
N GLU A 23 26.39 -20.34 -13.27
CA GLU A 23 26.24 -19.24 -14.23
C GLU A 23 24.81 -18.69 -14.27
N VAL A 24 23.87 -19.29 -13.55
CA VAL A 24 22.45 -18.91 -13.56
C VAL A 24 22.14 -18.00 -12.38
N THR A 25 21.54 -16.85 -12.67
CA THR A 25 20.94 -15.99 -11.65
C THR A 25 19.42 -16.21 -11.61
N VAL A 26 18.91 -16.62 -10.45
CA VAL A 26 17.47 -16.80 -10.23
C VAL A 26 16.83 -15.51 -9.74
N GLY A 27 15.91 -14.99 -10.56
CA GLY A 27 15.10 -13.82 -10.24
C GLY A 27 13.72 -14.21 -9.72
N ALA A 28 13.25 -13.59 -8.64
CA ALA A 28 11.85 -13.73 -8.20
C ALA A 28 11.22 -12.39 -7.85
N VAL A 29 9.93 -12.22 -8.11
CA VAL A 29 9.19 -10.97 -7.84
C VAL A 29 7.91 -11.29 -7.07
N CYS A 30 7.50 -10.41 -6.16
CA CYS A 30 6.25 -10.54 -5.43
C CYS A 30 6.22 -11.88 -4.68
N GLY A 31 5.16 -12.68 -4.82
CA GLY A 31 5.06 -14.00 -4.20
C GLY A 31 6.01 -15.08 -4.76
N GLY A 32 6.82 -14.78 -5.79
CA GLY A 32 7.74 -15.76 -6.36
C GLY A 32 8.79 -16.27 -5.37
N SER A 33 9.29 -15.41 -4.48
CA SER A 33 10.23 -15.81 -3.44
C SER A 33 9.61 -16.72 -2.38
N LEU A 34 8.29 -16.64 -2.16
CA LEU A 34 7.59 -17.60 -1.30
C LEU A 34 7.55 -19.00 -1.92
N VAL A 35 7.45 -19.12 -3.25
CA VAL A 35 7.51 -20.42 -3.93
C VAL A 35 8.87 -21.08 -3.68
N LEU A 36 9.95 -20.33 -3.87
CA LEU A 36 11.31 -20.79 -3.61
C LEU A 36 11.50 -21.16 -2.12
N ALA A 37 11.01 -20.33 -1.19
CA ALA A 37 11.12 -20.58 0.24
C ALA A 37 10.36 -21.84 0.66
N MET A 38 9.11 -22.01 0.23
CA MET A 38 8.32 -23.21 0.55
C MET A 38 8.88 -24.48 -0.11
N ALA A 39 9.65 -24.35 -1.20
CA ALA A 39 10.41 -25.46 -1.80
C ALA A 39 11.70 -25.81 -1.02
N GLY A 40 11.98 -25.11 0.09
CA GLY A 40 13.17 -25.29 0.91
C GLY A 40 14.45 -24.79 0.24
N LEU A 41 14.35 -23.84 -0.70
CA LEU A 41 15.49 -23.36 -1.48
C LEU A 41 16.11 -22.07 -0.93
N LEU A 42 15.43 -21.38 0.00
CA LEU A 42 15.86 -20.06 0.51
C LEU A 42 16.27 -20.04 1.99
N GLU A 43 16.37 -21.18 2.65
CA GLU A 43 16.74 -21.22 4.08
C GLU A 43 18.12 -20.57 4.32
N GLY A 44 18.20 -19.64 5.27
CA GLY A 44 19.40 -18.85 5.56
C GLY A 44 19.79 -17.80 4.50
N ARG A 45 19.06 -17.73 3.38
CA ARG A 45 19.28 -16.73 2.32
C ARG A 45 18.63 -15.40 2.67
N ARG A 46 19.07 -14.32 2.02
CA ARG A 46 18.45 -13.00 2.16
C ARG A 46 17.53 -12.71 0.97
N ALA A 47 16.27 -12.37 1.25
CA ALA A 47 15.32 -12.08 0.19
C ALA A 47 14.22 -11.10 0.65
N THR A 48 13.49 -10.59 -0.33
CA THR A 48 12.25 -9.83 -0.14
C THR A 48 11.09 -10.53 -0.86
N THR A 49 9.86 -10.10 -0.57
CA THR A 49 8.64 -10.55 -1.24
C THR A 49 7.60 -9.43 -1.25
N HIS A 50 6.39 -9.71 -1.72
CA HIS A 50 5.27 -8.81 -1.54
C HIS A 50 5.07 -8.52 -0.04
N HIS A 51 4.78 -7.27 0.35
CA HIS A 51 4.67 -6.89 1.76
C HIS A 51 3.71 -7.76 2.59
N MET A 52 2.62 -8.26 1.99
CA MET A 52 1.67 -9.18 2.64
C MET A 52 2.24 -10.59 2.91
N GLY A 53 3.41 -10.92 2.35
CA GLY A 53 4.06 -12.23 2.45
C GLY A 53 5.35 -12.21 3.26
N LEU A 54 5.79 -11.07 3.79
CA LEU A 54 7.07 -10.95 4.49
C LEU A 54 7.13 -11.86 5.73
N ASP A 55 6.08 -11.90 6.54
CA ASP A 55 6.03 -12.74 7.74
C ASP A 55 6.09 -14.24 7.39
N MET A 56 5.46 -14.64 6.28
CA MET A 56 5.53 -16.03 5.80
C MET A 56 6.92 -16.38 5.26
N LEU A 57 7.59 -15.42 4.62
CA LEU A 57 8.95 -15.59 4.13
C LEU A 57 9.94 -15.77 5.30
N ASP A 58 9.80 -14.94 6.34
CA ASP A 58 10.60 -15.04 7.58
C ASP A 58 10.37 -16.39 8.29
N ALA A 59 9.11 -16.80 8.42
CA ALA A 59 8.73 -18.08 9.01
C ALA A 59 9.28 -19.30 8.25
N ALA A 60 9.65 -19.15 6.97
CA ALA A 60 10.28 -20.18 6.16
C ALA A 60 11.83 -20.22 6.30
N GLY A 61 12.40 -19.52 7.29
CA GLY A 61 13.83 -19.52 7.58
C GLY A 61 14.65 -18.57 6.70
N VAL A 62 14.00 -17.64 6.00
CA VAL A 62 14.65 -16.65 5.14
C VAL A 62 14.97 -15.39 5.96
N HIS A 63 16.16 -14.82 5.79
CA HIS A 63 16.50 -13.53 6.36
C HIS A 63 15.82 -12.40 5.56
N VAL A 64 14.66 -11.95 6.03
CA VAL A 64 13.87 -10.95 5.30
C VAL A 64 14.55 -9.58 5.30
N VAL A 65 14.71 -9.02 4.10
CA VAL A 65 15.23 -7.67 3.90
C VAL A 65 14.14 -6.78 3.32
N ASN A 66 13.84 -5.67 4.00
CA ASN A 66 12.89 -4.67 3.51
C ASN A 66 13.54 -3.75 2.45
N GLY A 67 13.90 -4.36 1.32
CA GLY A 67 14.40 -3.70 0.12
C GLY A 67 13.39 -3.82 -1.02
N ARG A 68 13.45 -2.90 -1.98
CA ARG A 68 12.66 -3.02 -3.22
C ARG A 68 13.23 -4.11 -4.11
N VAL A 69 14.56 -4.20 -4.16
CA VAL A 69 15.34 -5.29 -4.76
C VAL A 69 16.37 -5.73 -3.73
N VAL A 70 16.54 -7.04 -3.58
CA VAL A 70 17.49 -7.68 -2.67
C VAL A 70 18.34 -8.64 -3.50
N ASP A 71 19.63 -8.38 -3.57
CA ASP A 71 20.60 -9.25 -4.24
C ASP A 71 21.44 -9.96 -3.17
N ASP A 72 21.36 -11.29 -3.20
CA ASP A 72 22.09 -12.23 -2.36
C ASP A 72 22.95 -13.18 -3.22
N GLY A 73 23.57 -12.66 -4.29
CA GLY A 73 24.46 -13.42 -5.16
C GLY A 73 23.76 -14.01 -6.39
N ASP A 74 23.64 -15.33 -6.44
CA ASP A 74 22.91 -16.09 -7.48
C ASP A 74 21.38 -15.94 -7.38
N LEU A 75 20.88 -15.37 -6.29
CA LEU A 75 19.47 -15.07 -6.07
C LEU A 75 19.25 -13.55 -6.02
N VAL A 76 18.31 -13.06 -6.84
CA VAL A 76 17.86 -11.66 -6.80
C VAL A 76 16.34 -11.61 -6.67
N THR A 77 15.85 -10.96 -5.62
CA THR A 77 14.41 -10.90 -5.32
C THR A 77 13.89 -9.47 -5.33
N GLY A 78 12.69 -9.29 -5.89
CA GLY A 78 11.96 -8.03 -5.93
C GLY A 78 10.73 -8.11 -5.03
N ALA A 79 10.43 -6.99 -4.36
CA ALA A 79 9.28 -6.84 -3.47
C ALA A 79 7.92 -6.90 -4.21
N GLY A 80 7.05 -5.90 -4.07
CA GLY A 80 5.72 -5.90 -4.71
C GLY A 80 5.78 -5.93 -6.23
N VAL A 81 4.66 -6.24 -6.90
CA VAL A 81 4.57 -6.48 -8.36
C VAL A 81 5.40 -5.53 -9.23
N THR A 82 5.37 -4.22 -8.96
CA THR A 82 6.08 -3.23 -9.79
C THR A 82 7.59 -3.19 -9.58
N SER A 83 8.13 -3.85 -8.56
CA SER A 83 9.58 -3.98 -8.38
C SER A 83 10.22 -4.86 -9.45
N GLY A 84 9.44 -5.61 -10.24
CA GLY A 84 9.95 -6.39 -11.35
C GLY A 84 10.67 -5.54 -12.41
N LEU A 85 10.23 -4.30 -12.63
CA LEU A 85 10.91 -3.36 -13.52
C LEU A 85 12.28 -2.97 -12.97
N ASP A 86 12.33 -2.64 -11.67
CA ASP A 86 13.59 -2.26 -11.00
C ASP A 86 14.55 -3.44 -10.89
N LEU A 87 14.05 -4.65 -10.65
CA LEU A 87 14.83 -5.89 -10.67
C LEU A 87 15.38 -6.16 -12.08
N GLY A 88 14.55 -6.06 -13.12
CA GLY A 88 14.97 -6.29 -14.50
C GLY A 88 16.05 -5.30 -14.93
N LEU A 89 15.85 -4.01 -14.64
CA LEU A 89 16.88 -3.00 -14.90
C LEU A 89 18.15 -3.30 -14.09
N TYR A 90 18.04 -3.72 -12.82
CA TYR A 90 19.19 -4.05 -11.98
C TYR A 90 20.00 -5.23 -12.54
N LEU A 91 19.33 -6.29 -12.99
CA LEU A 91 19.99 -7.43 -13.65
C LEU A 91 20.67 -7.01 -14.95
N LEU A 92 20.05 -6.11 -15.73
CA LEU A 92 20.66 -5.53 -16.92
C LEU A 92 21.93 -4.75 -16.56
N GLU A 93 21.88 -3.91 -15.53
CA GLU A 93 23.05 -3.18 -15.04
C GLU A 93 24.17 -4.12 -14.59
N ARG A 94 23.82 -5.20 -13.88
CA ARG A 94 24.77 -6.22 -13.43
C ARG A 94 25.43 -6.96 -14.60
N GLY A 95 24.68 -7.29 -15.64
CA GLY A 95 25.17 -8.08 -16.77
C GLY A 95 25.93 -7.30 -17.83
N VAL A 96 25.45 -6.10 -18.19
CA VAL A 96 25.99 -5.32 -19.32
C VAL A 96 26.43 -3.90 -18.94
N GLY A 97 26.29 -3.53 -17.67
CA GLY A 97 26.77 -2.28 -17.12
C GLY A 97 25.73 -1.15 -17.10
N PRO A 98 26.02 -0.07 -16.33
CA PRO A 98 25.06 0.98 -16.01
C PRO A 98 24.66 1.85 -17.20
N ARG A 99 25.51 1.97 -18.24
CA ARG A 99 25.21 2.80 -19.42
C ARG A 99 24.04 2.24 -20.22
N ILE A 100 24.04 0.94 -20.46
CA ILE A 100 22.96 0.26 -21.18
C ILE A 100 21.69 0.24 -20.32
N ALA A 101 21.83 -0.06 -19.02
CA ALA A 101 20.69 -0.02 -18.10
C ALA A 101 20.02 1.36 -18.04
N HIS A 102 20.81 2.43 -18.02
CA HIS A 102 20.30 3.80 -18.06
C HIS A 102 19.62 4.14 -19.39
N ALA A 103 20.18 3.71 -20.52
CA ALA A 103 19.54 3.90 -21.83
C ALA A 103 18.17 3.19 -21.92
N VAL A 104 18.07 1.97 -21.38
CA VAL A 104 16.80 1.23 -21.30
C VAL A 104 15.83 1.91 -20.34
N GLU A 105 16.29 2.32 -19.16
CA GLU A 105 15.46 3.08 -18.21
C GLU A 105 14.85 4.33 -18.86
N ALA A 106 15.65 5.10 -19.60
CA ALA A 106 15.22 6.27 -20.35
C ALA A 106 14.23 5.93 -21.48
N LEU A 107 14.50 4.87 -22.25
CA LEU A 107 13.63 4.39 -23.33
C LEU A 107 12.22 4.06 -22.82
N PHE A 108 12.12 3.42 -21.66
CA PHE A 108 10.85 3.06 -21.04
C PHE A 108 10.22 4.19 -20.22
N ALA A 109 10.86 5.38 -20.16
CA ALA A 109 10.48 6.49 -19.31
C ALA A 109 10.21 6.05 -17.86
N HIS A 110 11.01 5.08 -17.37
CA HIS A 110 10.91 4.56 -16.02
C HIS A 110 11.93 5.26 -15.13
N GLU A 111 11.60 5.44 -13.87
CA GLU A 111 12.51 5.96 -12.85
C GLU A 111 12.61 4.90 -11.75
N ARG A 112 13.81 4.34 -11.54
CA ARG A 112 14.02 3.40 -10.45
C ARG A 112 13.73 4.03 -9.09
N ARG A 113 13.12 3.24 -8.20
CA ARG A 113 12.73 3.70 -6.86
C ARG A 113 13.18 2.75 -5.77
N GLY A 114 13.03 3.19 -4.52
CA GLY A 114 13.27 2.35 -3.35
C GLY A 114 14.72 1.91 -3.20
N THR A 115 14.93 0.99 -2.27
CA THR A 115 16.28 0.54 -1.89
C THR A 115 16.63 -0.74 -2.65
N LEU A 116 17.75 -0.70 -3.38
CA LEU A 116 18.51 -1.89 -3.74
C LEU A 116 19.39 -2.26 -2.55
N TRP A 117 19.20 -3.46 -2.02
CA TRP A 117 20.03 -4.00 -0.94
C TRP A 117 20.95 -5.10 -1.49
N ARG A 118 22.20 -5.12 -1.01
CA ARG A 118 23.22 -6.12 -1.33
C ARG A 118 23.94 -6.56 -0.07
N ASN A 119 24.32 -7.84 0.00
CA ASN A 119 25.13 -8.37 1.09
C ASN A 119 26.63 -8.05 0.94
N HIS A 120 26.95 -6.79 0.61
CA HIS A 120 28.33 -6.35 0.38
C HIS A 120 28.57 -4.99 1.02
N GLY A 121 29.82 -4.78 1.46
CA GLY A 121 30.27 -3.55 2.09
C GLY A 121 30.46 -3.69 3.60
N PRO A 122 30.97 -2.63 4.25
CA PRO A 122 31.18 -2.62 5.68
C PRO A 122 29.86 -2.77 6.44
N ALA A 123 29.88 -3.55 7.53
CA ALA A 123 28.77 -3.56 8.46
C ALA A 123 28.57 -2.14 9.02
N PRO A 124 27.32 -1.66 9.18
CA PRO A 124 27.10 -0.37 9.81
C PRO A 124 27.69 -0.42 11.22
N ALA A 125 28.57 0.53 11.52
CA ALA A 125 29.01 0.75 12.89
C ALA A 125 27.75 0.89 13.74
N ALA A 126 27.63 0.07 14.78
CA ALA A 126 26.52 0.18 15.72
C ALA A 126 26.39 1.67 16.07
N LEU A 127 25.22 2.26 15.79
CA LEU A 127 24.91 3.63 16.20
C LEU A 127 24.86 3.61 17.74
N ARG A 128 26.03 3.57 18.38
CA ARG A 128 26.24 3.62 19.83
C ARG A 128 26.10 5.07 20.26
N THR A 129 24.90 5.60 20.01
CA THR A 129 24.25 6.80 20.55
C THR A 129 23.17 7.19 19.54
N PRO A 130 21.93 7.50 19.96
CA PRO A 130 21.04 8.27 19.10
C PRO A 130 21.78 9.55 18.71
N TRP A 131 21.78 9.86 17.40
CA TRP A 131 22.31 11.12 16.87
C TRP A 131 21.87 12.28 17.79
N PRO A 132 22.77 13.15 18.28
CA PRO A 132 22.37 14.27 19.10
C PRO A 132 21.44 15.15 18.26
N VAL A 133 20.14 15.05 18.56
CA VAL A 133 19.15 15.97 18.03
C VAL A 133 19.37 17.26 18.81
N THR A 134 20.35 18.07 18.39
CA THR A 134 20.41 19.46 18.83
C THR A 134 19.11 20.08 18.36
N ARG A 135 18.17 20.27 19.29
CA ARG A 135 16.98 21.08 19.03
C ARG A 135 17.45 22.52 18.87
N THR A 136 17.94 22.85 17.68
CA THR A 136 17.99 24.23 17.22
C THR A 136 16.57 24.76 17.34
N PRO A 137 16.32 25.89 18.01
CA PRO A 137 14.99 26.49 18.02
C PRO A 137 14.64 26.76 16.56
N LEU A 138 13.69 26.02 16.03
CA LEU A 138 13.20 26.24 14.67
C LEU A 138 12.68 27.68 14.61
N LEU A 139 13.38 28.51 13.85
CA LEU A 139 12.77 29.67 13.21
C LEU A 139 11.43 29.20 12.64
N ARG A 140 10.36 29.92 12.97
CA ARG A 140 8.97 29.63 12.62
C ARG A 140 8.77 29.74 11.10
N GLY A 141 9.35 28.79 10.37
CA GLY A 141 9.29 28.61 8.93
C GLY A 141 8.45 27.39 8.61
N LYS A 142 7.46 27.57 7.73
CA LYS A 142 6.38 26.63 7.43
C LYS A 142 6.89 25.34 6.77
N ASN A 143 7.11 24.29 7.55
CA ASN A 143 7.48 22.96 7.05
C ASN A 143 6.32 22.28 6.31
N ARG A 144 6.45 22.16 4.98
CA ARG A 144 5.64 21.28 4.13
C ARG A 144 6.02 19.82 4.40
N HIS A 145 5.09 19.09 4.97
CA HIS A 145 5.18 17.63 5.14
C HIS A 145 4.90 16.92 3.81
N VAL A 146 5.82 16.05 3.38
CA VAL A 146 5.49 14.97 2.44
C VAL A 146 4.66 13.95 3.20
N ARG A 147 3.35 13.95 2.95
CA ARG A 147 2.39 13.06 3.59
C ARG A 147 2.49 11.65 2.99
N ARG A 148 2.55 10.62 3.84
CA ARG A 148 1.94 9.32 3.50
C ARG A 148 0.54 9.63 2.97
N ARG A 149 0.18 9.12 1.78
CA ARG A 149 -1.21 9.19 1.31
C ARG A 149 -2.06 8.25 2.17
N ASN A 150 -2.31 8.66 3.41
CA ASN A 150 -3.64 8.48 3.95
C ASN A 150 -4.58 9.08 2.91
N LEU A 151 -5.63 8.35 2.54
CA LEU A 151 -6.84 9.03 2.10
C LEU A 151 -7.07 10.10 3.17
N GLY A 152 -6.99 11.37 2.77
CA GLY A 152 -7.10 12.49 3.70
C GLY A 152 -8.40 12.38 4.51
N PRO A 153 -8.57 13.19 5.57
CA PRO A 153 -9.78 13.16 6.36
C PRO A 153 -11.00 13.23 5.44
N VAL A 154 -11.79 12.15 5.42
CA VAL A 154 -13.07 12.10 4.72
C VAL A 154 -13.95 13.10 5.45
N ARG A 155 -14.23 14.23 4.80
CA ARG A 155 -15.21 15.19 5.28
C ARG A 155 -16.59 14.65 4.93
N LEU A 156 -17.53 14.74 5.86
CA LEU A 156 -18.88 14.22 5.72
C LEU A 156 -19.85 15.32 6.14
N ASP A 157 -20.50 15.94 5.16
CA ASP A 157 -21.56 16.91 5.39
C ASP A 157 -22.89 16.15 5.37
N ALA A 158 -23.43 15.88 6.56
CA ALA A 158 -24.68 15.14 6.72
C ALA A 158 -25.86 16.13 6.80
N HIS A 159 -26.72 16.15 5.78
CA HIS A 159 -27.95 16.93 5.80
C HIS A 159 -29.15 16.05 6.21
N ARG A 160 -29.89 16.49 7.24
CA ARG A 160 -31.19 15.91 7.56
C ARG A 160 -32.21 16.55 6.63
N GLN A 161 -32.74 15.79 5.68
CA GLN A 161 -33.83 16.28 4.85
C GLN A 161 -35.12 16.24 5.69
N ASP A 162 -35.56 17.40 6.16
CA ASP A 162 -36.89 17.55 6.74
C ASP A 162 -37.87 17.70 5.58
N GLN A 163 -38.46 16.59 5.13
CA GLN A 163 -39.46 16.65 4.06
C GLN A 163 -40.84 16.95 4.64
N GLY A 164 -41.29 18.17 4.39
CA GLY A 164 -42.68 18.58 4.53
C GLY A 164 -43.61 17.68 3.71
N ARG A 165 -44.68 17.26 4.40
CA ARG A 165 -46.02 16.86 3.92
C ARG A 165 -46.10 16.21 2.53
N GLY A 166 -45.95 14.89 2.48
CA GLY A 166 -46.45 14.04 1.40
C GLY A 166 -46.38 12.56 1.81
N ARG A 167 -47.53 11.89 1.93
CA ARG A 167 -47.65 10.49 2.41
C ARG A 167 -46.89 9.51 1.50
N VAL A 168 -45.78 8.97 2.00
CA VAL A 168 -45.14 7.72 1.55
C VAL A 168 -44.61 7.03 2.82
N PRO A 169 -44.62 5.69 2.95
CA PRO A 169 -44.25 5.02 4.20
C PRO A 169 -42.83 5.38 4.62
N ALA A 170 -42.69 5.86 5.85
CA ALA A 170 -41.42 6.27 6.45
C ALA A 170 -40.39 5.14 6.34
N ARG A 171 -39.37 5.34 5.50
CA ARG A 171 -38.05 4.77 5.75
C ARG A 171 -37.24 5.86 6.42
N GLU A 172 -36.71 5.55 7.59
CA GLU A 172 -35.98 6.46 8.48
C GLU A 172 -34.90 7.26 7.73
N GLY A 173 -34.77 8.52 8.14
CA GLY A 173 -33.94 9.59 7.58
C GLY A 173 -32.78 9.16 6.68
N ALA A 174 -32.93 9.40 5.37
CA ALA A 174 -31.85 9.29 4.40
C ALA A 174 -30.73 10.27 4.77
N LEU A 175 -29.65 9.77 5.37
CA LEU A 175 -28.40 10.51 5.51
C LEU A 175 -27.78 10.66 4.12
N THR A 176 -27.76 11.89 3.60
CA THR A 176 -26.98 12.23 2.42
C THR A 176 -25.67 12.90 2.85
N GLY A 177 -24.61 12.69 2.07
CA GLY A 177 -23.36 13.40 2.26
C GLY A 177 -22.44 13.33 1.06
N THR A 178 -21.38 14.13 1.11
CA THR A 178 -20.31 14.20 0.12
C THR A 178 -18.99 13.97 0.82
N ALA A 179 -18.07 13.22 0.20
CA ALA A 179 -16.69 13.20 0.65
C ALA A 179 -15.78 14.01 -0.26
N HIS A 180 -14.83 14.69 0.37
CA HIS A 180 -13.81 15.48 -0.30
C HIS A 180 -12.46 14.78 -0.16
N GLY A 181 -11.90 14.29 -1.27
CA GLY A 181 -10.64 13.54 -1.28
C GLY A 181 -9.92 13.67 -2.62
N ALA A 182 -8.60 13.82 -2.61
CA ALA A 182 -7.76 13.95 -3.81
C ALA A 182 -8.16 15.06 -4.82
N GLY A 183 -8.89 16.09 -4.37
CA GLY A 183 -9.34 17.21 -5.21
C GLY A 183 -10.69 16.99 -5.90
N GLU A 184 -11.43 15.94 -5.53
CA GLU A 184 -12.76 15.62 -6.07
C GLU A 184 -13.80 15.58 -4.94
N GLU A 185 -15.03 15.97 -5.27
CA GLU A 185 -16.21 15.79 -4.42
C GLU A 185 -17.00 14.61 -4.95
N VAL A 186 -17.19 13.59 -4.13
CA VAL A 186 -17.88 12.38 -4.54
C VAL A 186 -19.07 12.13 -3.60
N PRO A 187 -20.30 12.00 -4.12
CA PRO A 187 -21.46 11.70 -3.30
C PRO A 187 -21.31 10.32 -2.65
N LEU A 188 -21.88 10.18 -1.46
CA LEU A 188 -21.94 8.88 -0.77
C LEU A 188 -23.09 8.04 -1.33
N GLY A 189 -22.79 6.79 -1.71
CA GLY A 189 -23.79 5.79 -2.08
C GLY A 189 -24.15 4.90 -0.89
N ASP A 190 -25.36 4.34 -0.91
CA ASP A 190 -25.80 3.29 0.03
C ASP A 190 -25.51 3.59 1.51
N VAL A 191 -25.78 4.82 1.94
CA VAL A 191 -25.51 5.25 3.32
C VAL A 191 -26.50 4.58 4.28
N VAL A 192 -25.97 3.85 5.26
CA VAL A 192 -26.74 3.20 6.33
C VAL A 192 -26.13 3.57 7.68
N LEU A 193 -26.98 4.02 8.60
CA LEU A 193 -26.62 4.29 9.99
C LEU A 193 -27.33 3.30 10.90
N ASP A 194 -26.58 2.58 11.71
CA ASP A 194 -27.06 1.63 12.72
C ASP A 194 -26.38 1.94 14.05
N GLY A 195 -27.10 2.62 14.96
CA GLY A 195 -26.55 3.12 16.21
C GLY A 195 -25.39 4.11 16.00
N ASP A 196 -24.20 3.75 16.49
CA ASP A 196 -22.97 4.52 16.30
C ASP A 196 -22.18 4.11 15.05
N ARG A 197 -22.67 3.15 14.26
CA ARG A 197 -21.98 2.60 13.10
C ARG A 197 -22.55 3.14 11.80
N LEU A 198 -21.71 3.81 11.02
CA LEU A 198 -22.05 4.35 9.71
C LEU A 198 -21.32 3.57 8.60
N THR A 199 -22.08 3.15 7.59
CA THR A 199 -21.54 2.47 6.41
C THR A 199 -22.00 3.15 5.13
N TRP A 200 -21.14 3.20 4.12
CA TRP A 200 -21.48 3.74 2.79
C TRP A 200 -20.54 3.18 1.72
N SER A 201 -20.93 3.33 0.45
CA SER A 201 -20.12 3.03 -0.73
C SER A 201 -19.69 4.34 -1.43
N GLN A 202 -18.53 4.36 -2.08
CA GLN A 202 -18.07 5.53 -2.82
C GLN A 202 -17.31 5.13 -4.08
N ALA A 203 -17.58 5.78 -5.20
CA ALA A 203 -16.85 5.58 -6.45
C ALA A 203 -15.65 6.52 -6.53
N VAL A 204 -14.43 5.99 -6.35
CA VAL A 204 -13.18 6.74 -6.58
C VAL A 204 -12.75 6.47 -8.01
N THR A 205 -12.67 7.49 -8.87
CA THR A 205 -12.38 7.26 -10.30
C THR A 205 -10.93 7.52 -10.71
N LYS A 206 -10.11 8.14 -9.84
CA LYS A 206 -8.72 8.49 -10.11
C LYS A 206 -7.78 8.10 -8.96
N PRO A 207 -6.54 7.61 -9.24
CA PRO A 207 -6.00 7.27 -10.57
C PRO A 207 -6.55 5.94 -11.14
N LEU A 208 -7.40 5.23 -10.38
CA LEU A 208 -8.03 3.97 -10.77
C LEU A 208 -9.49 3.97 -10.30
N ARG A 209 -10.40 3.39 -11.10
CA ARG A 209 -11.81 3.20 -10.72
C ARG A 209 -11.94 2.12 -9.65
N LEU A 210 -12.40 2.50 -8.46
CA LEU A 210 -12.65 1.63 -7.33
C LEU A 210 -13.98 2.02 -6.66
N ASN A 211 -14.68 1.03 -6.10
CA ASN A 211 -15.89 1.24 -5.30
C ASN A 211 -15.64 0.80 -3.84
N PRO A 212 -14.85 1.55 -3.06
CA PRO A 212 -14.67 1.25 -1.63
C PRO A 212 -15.98 1.31 -0.85
N ALA A 213 -16.20 0.30 -0.02
CA ALA A 213 -17.16 0.29 1.08
C ALA A 213 -16.47 0.74 2.36
N PHE A 214 -17.13 1.61 3.11
CA PHE A 214 -16.63 2.18 4.36
C PHE A 214 -17.46 1.68 5.53
N THR A 215 -16.82 1.51 6.67
CA THR A 215 -17.45 1.20 7.94
C THR A 215 -16.73 2.00 9.02
N VAL A 216 -17.43 2.94 9.63
CA VAL A 216 -16.89 3.80 10.68
C VAL A 216 -17.80 3.82 11.90
N ARG A 217 -17.21 4.03 13.06
CA ARG A 217 -17.89 4.35 14.32
C ARG A 217 -17.88 5.86 14.51
N ILE A 218 -18.99 6.39 15.00
CA ILE A 218 -19.20 7.79 15.35
C ILE A 218 -18.97 7.93 16.85
N ASP A 219 -18.05 8.81 17.23
CA ASP A 219 -17.83 9.24 18.61
C ASP A 219 -17.86 10.78 18.64
N GLY A 220 -19.02 11.35 18.99
CA GLY A 220 -19.30 12.77 18.85
C GLY A 220 -19.17 13.23 17.38
N ASP A 221 -18.23 14.13 17.12
CA ASP A 221 -17.89 14.60 15.77
C ASP A 221 -16.78 13.77 15.11
N THR A 222 -16.21 12.79 15.81
CA THR A 222 -15.11 11.98 15.28
C THR A 222 -15.64 10.72 14.61
N LEU A 223 -15.12 10.42 13.43
CA LEU A 223 -15.38 9.18 12.71
C LEU A 223 -14.09 8.37 12.68
N THR A 224 -14.15 7.11 13.11
CA THR A 224 -13.01 6.18 13.02
C THR A 224 -13.44 4.84 12.45
N GLY A 225 -12.66 4.26 11.55
CA GLY A 225 -12.99 2.95 11.02
C GLY A 225 -12.12 2.52 9.87
N THR A 226 -12.75 1.82 8.93
CA THR A 226 -12.03 1.21 7.81
C THR A 226 -12.74 1.39 6.47
N SER A 227 -11.96 1.42 5.39
CA SER A 227 -12.43 1.36 4.00
C SER A 227 -11.89 0.12 3.30
N ARG A 228 -12.71 -0.54 2.49
CA ARG A 228 -12.32 -1.73 1.72
C ARG A 228 -12.88 -1.64 0.30
N ALA A 229 -12.03 -1.77 -0.72
CA ALA A 229 -12.48 -1.90 -2.11
C ALA A 229 -12.31 -3.35 -2.58
N GLY A 230 -13.42 -4.06 -2.79
CA GLY A 230 -13.41 -5.46 -3.23
C GLY A 230 -12.59 -6.38 -2.30
N ARG A 231 -11.60 -7.08 -2.87
CA ARG A 231 -10.72 -8.02 -2.16
C ARG A 231 -9.47 -7.37 -1.54
N LEU A 232 -9.34 -6.04 -1.59
CA LEU A 232 -8.20 -5.34 -1.01
C LEU A 232 -8.24 -5.36 0.53
N PRO A 233 -7.08 -5.33 1.21
CA PRO A 233 -7.05 -5.15 2.66
C PRO A 233 -7.76 -3.88 3.10
N ALA A 234 -8.42 -3.94 4.26
CA ALA A 234 -9.10 -2.78 4.82
C ALA A 234 -8.06 -1.72 5.25
N SER A 235 -8.23 -0.49 4.81
CA SER A 235 -7.40 0.65 5.20
C SER A 235 -8.06 1.40 6.35
N LYS A 236 -7.28 1.85 7.34
CA LYS A 236 -7.79 2.72 8.40
C LYS A 236 -8.21 4.07 7.82
N VAL A 237 -9.37 4.55 8.24
CA VAL A 237 -9.88 5.87 7.89
C VAL A 237 -10.31 6.61 9.15
N THR A 238 -10.12 7.92 9.13
CA THR A 238 -10.58 8.83 10.17
C THR A 238 -11.22 10.03 9.51
N GLY A 239 -12.30 10.55 10.09
CA GLY A 239 -13.03 11.70 9.58
C GLY A 239 -13.59 12.55 10.70
N VAL A 240 -14.15 13.69 10.32
CA VAL A 240 -14.88 14.57 11.24
C VAL A 240 -16.25 14.85 10.63
N ARG A 241 -17.31 14.61 11.41
CA ARG A 241 -18.69 14.96 11.08
C ARG A 241 -18.87 16.46 11.25
N ARG A 242 -19.52 17.11 10.28
CA ARG A 242 -20.00 18.48 10.43
C ARG A 242 -21.51 18.47 10.43
N THR A 243 -22.12 18.86 11.54
CA THR A 243 -23.55 19.16 11.58
C THR A 243 -23.76 20.59 11.11
N GLY A 244 -24.17 20.76 9.86
CA GLY A 244 -24.69 22.04 9.40
C GLY A 244 -25.98 22.35 10.16
N ARG A 245 -26.00 23.43 10.95
CA ARG A 245 -27.26 24.07 11.33
C ARG A 245 -27.87 24.60 10.03
N ALA A 246 -29.02 24.07 9.63
CA ALA A 246 -29.89 24.77 8.70
C ALA A 246 -30.37 26.06 9.38
N GLY A 247 -29.70 27.17 9.12
CA GLY A 247 -30.16 28.53 9.40
C GLY A 247 -29.82 29.33 8.15
N ALA A 248 -30.82 29.63 7.32
CA ALA A 248 -31.62 30.84 7.46
C ALA A 248 -30.74 32.09 7.30
N GLU A 249 -30.70 32.64 6.09
CA GLU A 249 -30.95 34.07 5.89
C GLU A 249 -31.28 34.33 4.43
N HIS A 250 -32.59 34.44 4.21
CA HIS A 250 -33.19 35.18 3.12
C HIS A 250 -33.25 36.64 3.58
N ARG A 251 -32.59 37.56 2.87
CA ARG A 251 -33.10 38.91 2.50
C ARG A 251 -31.97 39.88 2.13
N PRO A 252 -32.31 41.03 1.51
CA PRO A 252 -33.56 41.40 0.84
C PRO A 252 -33.40 41.59 -0.67
#